data_AF-A0A178DAL5-F1
#
_entry.id   AF-A0A178DAL5-F1
#
_cell.length_a   1.000
_cell.length_b   1.000
_cell.length_c   1.000
_cell.angle_alpha   90.00
_cell.angle_beta   90.00
_cell.angle_gamma   90.00
#
_symmetry.space_group_name_H-M   'P 1'
#
loop_
_entity.id
_entity.type
_entity.pdbx_description
1 polymer ?
#
loop_
_entity_poly.entity_id
_entity_poly.type
_entity_poly.pdbx_seq_one_letter_code
_entity_poly.pdbx_strand_id
1 'polypeptide(L)'
;MSLKVFCLLTAVLMAVSPAWAVLPRSTSDIQKILPGGATVLRTVSLGPNSTFGDVNEVAYPRNSTGLPALCAATINVTSSTTSSFRFGLYLPQEWNARFAAVGTGGIDGGINWPAMGPMFKYGFAVASTDTGHNSTNSSATWALRGPETVADWAYRAIHGSTVLAKHIVSGYYAAPIKFFYYNGCSTGGFQTSGVWSVHGLGWFRPRT
;
A
#
# COMPACT_ATOMS: atom_id res chain seq x y z
N MET A 1 14.01 -68.48 -22.89
CA MET A 1 13.52 -67.11 -23.16
C MET A 1 12.89 -66.57 -21.89
N SER A 2 13.55 -65.63 -21.20
CA SER A 2 13.06 -65.05 -19.94
C SER A 2 12.76 -63.57 -20.18
N LEU A 3 11.48 -63.21 -20.13
CA LEU A 3 10.98 -61.88 -20.48
C LEU A 3 11.12 -60.97 -19.24
N LYS A 4 12.09 -60.04 -19.26
CA LYS A 4 12.22 -59.01 -18.22
C LYS A 4 11.23 -57.89 -18.51
N VAL A 5 10.16 -57.81 -17.70
CA VAL A 5 9.19 -56.72 -17.71
C VAL A 5 9.87 -55.49 -17.08
N PHE A 6 10.14 -54.46 -17.88
CA PHE A 6 10.56 -53.15 -17.38
C PHE A 6 9.32 -52.37 -16.97
N CYS A 7 9.15 -52.17 -15.66
CA CYS A 7 8.13 -51.31 -15.09
C CYS A 7 8.57 -49.85 -15.27
N LEU A 8 7.97 -49.14 -16.23
CA LEU A 8 8.14 -47.70 -16.43
C LEU A 8 7.40 -46.96 -15.31
N LEU A 9 8.13 -46.55 -14.27
CA LEU A 9 7.66 -45.56 -13.30
C LEU A 9 7.65 -44.19 -13.97
N THR A 10 6.48 -43.74 -14.41
CA THR A 10 6.22 -42.34 -14.74
C THR A 10 6.30 -41.51 -13.47
N ALA A 11 7.42 -40.80 -13.28
CA ALA A 11 7.54 -39.79 -12.24
C ALA A 11 6.55 -38.66 -12.54
N VAL A 12 5.46 -38.60 -11.78
CA VAL A 12 4.56 -37.44 -11.75
C VAL A 12 5.33 -36.31 -11.06
N LEU A 13 5.94 -35.40 -11.83
CA LEU A 13 6.40 -34.13 -11.30
C LEU A 13 5.16 -33.36 -10.83
N MET A 14 4.88 -33.39 -9.52
CA MET A 14 3.98 -32.40 -8.93
C MET A 14 4.67 -31.05 -9.07
N ALA A 15 4.17 -30.21 -9.98
CA ALA A 15 4.56 -28.81 -10.04
C ALA A 15 4.20 -28.17 -8.69
N VAL A 16 5.19 -27.99 -7.83
CA VAL A 16 5.05 -27.21 -6.60
C VAL A 16 4.81 -25.78 -7.05
N SER A 17 3.53 -25.41 -7.15
CA SER A 17 3.15 -24.02 -7.39
C SER A 17 3.80 -23.21 -6.28
N PRO A 18 4.62 -22.20 -6.60
CA PRO A 18 5.32 -21.48 -5.57
C PRO A 18 4.28 -20.80 -4.66
N ALA A 19 4.55 -20.78 -3.36
CA ALA A 19 3.58 -20.41 -2.31
C ALA A 19 2.94 -19.02 -2.48
N TRP A 20 3.47 -18.17 -3.37
CA TRP A 20 2.90 -16.88 -3.76
C TRP A 20 1.74 -16.97 -4.78
N ALA A 21 1.39 -18.16 -5.27
CA ALA A 21 0.24 -18.34 -6.16
C ALA A 21 -1.13 -18.17 -5.44
N VAL A 22 -1.15 -18.29 -4.10
CA VAL A 22 -2.39 -18.32 -3.27
C VAL A 22 -2.43 -17.12 -2.31
N LEU A 23 -1.88 -15.98 -2.69
CA LEU A 23 -1.94 -14.79 -1.84
C LEU A 23 -3.37 -14.21 -1.79
N PRO A 24 -3.78 -13.64 -0.65
CA PRO A 24 -5.14 -13.16 -0.41
C PRO A 24 -5.56 -12.04 -1.37
N ARG A 25 -6.32 -12.36 -2.43
CA ARG A 25 -6.70 -11.38 -3.48
C ARG A 25 -8.01 -10.64 -3.20
N SER A 26 -8.78 -11.08 -2.21
CA SER A 26 -10.11 -10.54 -1.92
C SER A 26 -10.08 -9.50 -0.80
N THR A 27 -11.09 -8.63 -0.79
CA THR A 27 -11.34 -7.66 0.28
C THR A 27 -11.35 -8.33 1.66
N SER A 28 -12.02 -9.48 1.75
CA SER A 28 -12.20 -10.23 3.00
C SER A 28 -10.88 -10.73 3.57
N ASP A 29 -9.92 -11.05 2.71
CA ASP A 29 -8.67 -11.61 3.17
C ASP A 29 -7.70 -10.53 3.66
N ILE A 30 -7.64 -9.38 2.97
CA ILE A 30 -6.90 -8.21 3.48
C ILE A 30 -7.54 -7.70 4.76
N GLN A 31 -8.86 -7.73 4.88
CA GLN A 31 -9.57 -7.29 6.09
C GLN A 31 -9.18 -8.12 7.32
N LYS A 32 -8.96 -9.43 7.18
CA LYS A 32 -8.52 -10.30 8.29
C LYS A 32 -7.14 -9.93 8.84
N ILE A 33 -6.30 -9.26 8.03
CA ILE A 33 -4.97 -8.82 8.44
C ILE A 33 -5.04 -7.48 9.20
N LEU A 34 -6.07 -6.67 8.97
CA LEU A 34 -6.16 -5.34 9.56
C LEU A 34 -6.59 -5.37 11.04
N PRO A 35 -6.01 -4.52 11.90
CA PRO A 35 -6.54 -4.28 13.24
C PRO A 35 -7.89 -3.55 13.18
N GLY A 36 -8.60 -3.50 14.32
CA GLY A 36 -9.84 -2.73 14.44
C GLY A 36 -9.65 -1.24 14.12
N GLY A 37 -10.65 -0.62 13.48
CA GLY A 37 -10.62 0.79 13.08
C GLY A 37 -10.17 1.05 11.63
N ALA A 38 -9.79 0.01 10.89
CA ALA A 38 -9.50 0.08 9.46
C ALA A 38 -10.41 -0.87 8.66
N THR A 39 -10.94 -0.37 7.54
CA THR A 39 -11.86 -1.12 6.67
C THR A 39 -11.35 -1.12 5.24
N VAL A 40 -11.30 -2.31 4.62
CA VAL A 40 -10.97 -2.45 3.20
C VAL A 40 -12.17 -2.03 2.37
N LEU A 41 -12.02 -0.93 1.62
CA LEU A 41 -13.08 -0.42 0.75
C LEU A 41 -13.15 -1.19 -0.57
N ARG A 42 -12.00 -1.50 -1.15
CA ARG A 42 -11.91 -2.09 -2.50
C ARG A 42 -10.61 -2.85 -2.67
N THR A 43 -10.68 -3.97 -3.40
CA THR A 43 -9.51 -4.68 -3.92
C THR A 43 -9.72 -4.96 -5.40
N VAL A 44 -8.65 -4.85 -6.20
CA VAL A 44 -8.67 -5.13 -7.63
C VAL A 44 -7.44 -5.95 -7.99
N SER A 45 -7.66 -7.13 -8.53
CA SER A 45 -6.58 -7.95 -9.10
C SER A 45 -6.39 -7.59 -10.57
N LEU A 46 -5.16 -7.32 -10.96
CA LEU A 46 -4.80 -6.88 -12.30
C LEU A 46 -3.70 -7.78 -12.87
N GLY A 47 -3.84 -8.14 -14.14
CA GLY A 47 -2.80 -8.85 -14.89
C GLY A 47 -1.60 -7.95 -15.24
N PRO A 48 -0.58 -8.53 -15.89
CA PRO A 48 0.57 -7.77 -16.38
C PRO A 48 0.16 -6.75 -17.46
N ASN A 49 0.96 -5.69 -17.60
CA ASN A 49 0.75 -4.57 -18.52
C ASN A 49 -0.59 -3.85 -18.33
N SER A 50 -1.07 -3.79 -17.09
CA SER A 50 -2.35 -3.19 -16.73
C SER A 50 -2.22 -1.69 -16.44
N THR A 51 -3.39 -1.04 -16.34
CA THR A 51 -3.53 0.37 -15.98
C THR A 51 -4.43 0.46 -14.75
N PHE A 52 -4.02 1.28 -13.77
CA PHE A 52 -4.80 1.50 -12.56
C PHE A 52 -4.71 2.94 -12.07
N GLY A 53 -5.81 3.42 -11.52
CA GLY A 53 -5.93 4.69 -10.85
C GLY A 53 -7.37 4.88 -10.41
N ASP A 54 -7.68 6.08 -9.93
CA ASP A 54 -9.03 6.46 -9.56
C ASP A 54 -9.24 7.91 -9.96
N VAL A 55 -10.11 8.12 -10.95
CA VAL A 55 -10.43 9.44 -11.51
C VAL A 55 -11.10 10.36 -10.49
N ASN A 56 -11.60 9.80 -9.38
CA ASN A 56 -12.19 10.58 -8.30
C ASN A 56 -11.13 11.19 -7.38
N GLU A 57 -9.86 10.78 -7.44
CA GLU A 57 -8.77 11.41 -6.70
C GLU A 57 -8.40 12.72 -7.40
N VAL A 58 -9.03 13.84 -7.01
CA VAL A 58 -9.05 15.07 -7.83
C VAL A 58 -7.68 15.72 -7.99
N ALA A 59 -6.78 15.52 -7.03
CA ALA A 59 -5.38 15.94 -7.13
C ALA A 59 -4.56 15.06 -8.08
N TYR A 60 -4.93 13.79 -8.25
CA TYR A 60 -4.18 12.78 -8.97
C TYR A 60 -5.06 11.98 -9.95
N PRO A 61 -5.79 12.61 -10.90
CA PRO A 61 -6.79 11.95 -11.73
C PRO A 61 -6.20 11.04 -12.82
N ARG A 62 -4.87 10.95 -12.91
CA ARG A 62 -4.18 10.14 -13.92
C ARG A 62 -4.06 8.69 -13.45
N ASN A 63 -4.01 7.78 -14.41
CA ASN A 63 -3.74 6.38 -14.12
C ASN A 63 -2.24 6.06 -14.24
N SER A 64 -1.76 5.16 -13.40
CA SER A 64 -0.51 4.45 -13.59
C SER A 64 -0.68 3.40 -14.69
N THR A 65 0.24 3.35 -15.65
CA THR A 65 0.18 2.43 -16.81
C THR A 65 1.38 1.49 -16.85
N GLY A 66 1.22 0.36 -17.56
CA GLY A 66 2.28 -0.64 -17.74
C GLY A 66 2.68 -1.28 -16.41
N LEU A 67 1.72 -1.56 -15.54
CA LEU A 67 1.95 -2.16 -14.24
C LEU A 67 2.18 -3.67 -14.39
N PRO A 68 3.18 -4.25 -13.71
CA PRO A 68 3.25 -5.70 -13.46
C PRO A 68 1.97 -6.22 -12.79
N ALA A 69 1.78 -7.54 -12.80
CA ALA A 69 0.60 -8.15 -12.17
C ALA A 69 0.54 -7.81 -10.67
N LEU A 70 -0.64 -7.40 -10.18
CA LEU A 70 -0.78 -6.87 -8.83
C LEU A 70 -2.17 -7.06 -8.23
N CYS A 71 -2.24 -6.91 -6.91
CA CYS A 71 -3.46 -6.57 -6.20
C CYS A 71 -3.37 -5.10 -5.76
N ALA A 72 -4.30 -4.27 -6.24
CA ALA A 72 -4.48 -2.91 -5.76
C ALA A 72 -5.57 -2.89 -4.68
N ALA A 73 -5.33 -2.22 -3.55
CA ALA A 73 -6.30 -2.15 -2.46
C ALA A 73 -6.47 -0.71 -1.95
N THR A 74 -7.70 -0.35 -1.57
CA THR A 74 -8.02 0.92 -0.92
C THR A 74 -8.57 0.63 0.48
N ILE A 75 -7.98 1.26 1.49
CA ILE A 75 -8.34 1.09 2.89
C ILE A 75 -8.76 2.44 3.45
N ASN A 76 -9.83 2.45 4.25
CA ASN A 76 -10.24 3.60 5.06
C ASN A 76 -9.85 3.38 6.51
N VAL A 77 -9.37 4.42 7.17
CA VAL A 77 -9.00 4.41 8.59
C VAL A 77 -9.69 5.55 9.28
N THR A 78 -10.46 5.24 10.32
CA THR A 78 -11.02 6.25 11.23
C THR A 78 -9.91 6.74 12.14
N SER A 79 -9.45 7.97 11.94
CA SER A 79 -8.32 8.56 12.67
C SER A 79 -8.74 9.33 13.92
N SER A 80 -9.96 9.84 13.94
CA SER A 80 -10.61 10.47 15.10
C SER A 80 -12.12 10.30 15.03
N THR A 81 -12.86 10.86 15.99
CA THR A 81 -14.34 10.90 15.93
C THR A 81 -14.88 11.81 14.83
N THR A 82 -14.04 12.71 14.29
CA THR A 82 -14.44 13.72 13.30
C THR A 82 -13.66 13.66 12.00
N SER A 83 -12.70 12.72 11.88
CA SER A 83 -11.84 12.60 10.71
C SER A 83 -11.46 11.14 10.41
N SER A 84 -11.11 10.93 9.14
CA SER A 84 -10.66 9.66 8.60
C SER A 84 -9.76 9.93 7.42
N PHE A 85 -8.83 9.01 7.14
CA PHE A 85 -8.01 9.05 5.93
C PHE A 85 -8.11 7.72 5.19
N ARG A 86 -7.88 7.78 3.88
CA ARG A 86 -7.75 6.59 3.05
C ARG A 86 -6.30 6.41 2.63
N PHE A 87 -5.93 5.18 2.34
CA PHE A 87 -4.69 4.89 1.66
C PHE A 87 -4.86 3.77 0.64
N GLY A 88 -4.09 3.90 -0.43
CA GLY A 88 -3.98 2.92 -1.50
C GLY A 88 -2.74 2.07 -1.32
N LEU A 89 -2.83 0.82 -1.77
CA LEU A 89 -1.75 -0.14 -1.81
C LEU A 89 -1.61 -0.74 -3.20
N TYR A 90 -0.36 -0.89 -3.65
CA TYR A 90 0.02 -1.83 -4.70
C TYR A 90 0.79 -2.98 -4.07
N LEU A 91 0.26 -4.19 -4.25
CA LEU A 91 0.84 -5.45 -3.79
C LEU A 91 1.24 -6.26 -5.03
N PRO A 92 2.52 -6.29 -5.42
CA PRO A 92 2.96 -7.02 -6.60
C PRO A 92 2.79 -8.52 -6.44
N GLN A 93 2.47 -9.24 -7.51
CA GLN A 93 2.50 -10.71 -7.47
C GLN A 93 3.93 -11.21 -7.20
N GLU A 94 4.93 -10.57 -7.80
CA GLU A 94 6.36 -10.83 -7.57
C GLU A 94 6.96 -9.72 -6.69
N TRP A 95 6.98 -9.98 -5.38
CA TRP A 95 7.49 -9.03 -4.40
C TRP A 95 8.95 -9.30 -4.04
N ASN A 96 9.77 -8.25 -4.02
CA ASN A 96 11.21 -8.35 -3.73
C ASN A 96 11.58 -8.05 -2.27
N ALA A 97 10.62 -8.17 -1.35
CA ALA A 97 10.75 -7.85 0.08
C ALA A 97 10.99 -6.35 0.40
N ARG A 98 10.77 -5.42 -0.55
CA ARG A 98 10.89 -3.97 -0.33
C ARG A 98 9.52 -3.29 -0.28
N PHE A 99 9.36 -2.36 0.65
CA PHE A 99 8.17 -1.54 0.79
C PHE A 99 8.53 -0.06 0.63
N ALA A 100 7.66 0.71 -0.03
CA ALA A 100 7.79 2.15 -0.12
C ALA A 100 6.49 2.89 0.23
N ALA A 101 6.61 3.99 0.96
CA ALA A 101 5.52 4.94 1.13
C ALA A 101 5.75 6.18 0.25
N VAL A 102 4.69 6.67 -0.37
CA VAL A 102 4.69 7.83 -1.26
C VAL A 102 3.86 8.95 -0.62
N GLY A 103 4.52 10.08 -0.35
CA GLY A 103 3.88 11.29 0.18
C GLY A 103 3.07 12.05 -0.86
N THR A 104 2.37 13.10 -0.42
CA THR A 104 1.61 14.01 -1.28
C THR A 104 2.38 15.30 -1.55
N GLY A 105 1.79 16.21 -2.34
CA GLY A 105 2.38 17.51 -2.67
C GLY A 105 1.52 18.67 -2.15
N GLY A 106 2.16 19.75 -1.71
CA GLY A 106 1.45 20.96 -1.23
C GLY A 106 0.38 20.66 -0.18
N ILE A 107 -0.84 21.12 -0.42
CA ILE A 107 -2.04 20.83 0.38
C ILE A 107 -3.01 19.89 -0.36
N ASP A 108 -2.52 19.21 -1.41
CA ASP A 108 -3.30 18.23 -2.14
C ASP A 108 -3.75 17.10 -1.20
N GLY A 109 -4.99 16.66 -1.40
CA GLY A 109 -5.53 15.44 -0.83
C GLY A 109 -5.97 14.51 -1.94
N GLY A 110 -5.57 13.25 -1.83
CA GLY A 110 -5.92 12.18 -2.75
C GLY A 110 -4.85 11.09 -2.78
N ILE A 111 -5.24 9.86 -3.10
CA ILE A 111 -4.28 8.77 -3.21
C ILE A 111 -3.47 8.94 -4.50
N ASN A 112 -2.15 9.06 -4.39
CA ASN A 112 -1.27 9.30 -5.54
C ASN A 112 -0.89 8.02 -6.29
N TRP A 113 -1.89 7.36 -6.90
CA TRP A 113 -1.70 6.16 -7.71
C TRP A 113 -0.65 6.30 -8.83
N PRO A 114 -0.51 7.46 -9.52
CA PRO A 114 0.57 7.68 -10.48
C PRO A 114 1.98 7.60 -9.88
N ALA A 115 2.21 8.25 -8.75
CA ALA A 115 3.55 8.29 -8.13
C ALA A 115 3.96 6.96 -7.50
N MET A 116 3.01 6.07 -7.21
CA MET A 116 3.29 4.70 -6.76
C MET A 116 3.86 3.81 -7.88
N GLY A 117 3.48 4.07 -9.14
CA GLY A 117 3.82 3.24 -10.29
C GLY A 117 5.33 3.02 -10.52
N PRO A 118 6.19 4.06 -10.51
CA PRO A 118 7.62 3.91 -10.73
C PRO A 118 8.31 2.94 -9.76
N MET A 119 8.10 3.06 -8.45
CA MET A 119 8.70 2.13 -7.48
C MET A 119 8.08 0.73 -7.58
N PHE A 120 6.78 0.65 -7.84
CA PHE A 120 6.08 -0.61 -8.03
C PHE A 120 6.69 -1.45 -9.17
N LYS A 121 7.06 -0.80 -10.29
CA LYS A 121 7.72 -1.46 -11.43
C LYS A 121 9.08 -2.09 -11.09
N TYR A 122 9.70 -1.68 -9.99
CA TYR A 122 10.93 -2.31 -9.48
C TYR A 122 10.67 -3.44 -8.47
N GLY A 123 9.41 -3.90 -8.32
CA GLY A 123 9.00 -5.02 -7.47
C GLY A 123 8.68 -4.64 -6.02
N PHE A 124 8.50 -3.36 -5.73
CA PHE A 124 8.15 -2.87 -4.39
C PHE A 124 6.64 -3.07 -4.14
N ALA A 125 6.29 -3.40 -2.91
CA ALA A 125 4.97 -3.04 -2.40
C ALA A 125 4.96 -1.53 -2.13
N VAL A 126 3.91 -0.81 -2.53
CA VAL A 126 3.89 0.65 -2.42
C VAL A 126 2.58 1.13 -1.80
N ALA A 127 2.63 2.15 -0.96
CA ALA A 127 1.46 2.81 -0.40
C ALA A 127 1.46 4.32 -0.64
N SER A 128 0.27 4.93 -0.73
CA SER A 128 0.07 6.38 -0.68
C SER A 128 -1.25 6.68 0.03
N THR A 129 -1.36 7.83 0.71
CA THR A 129 -2.56 8.23 1.45
C THR A 129 -3.19 9.48 0.85
N ASP A 130 -4.51 9.61 0.99
CA ASP A 130 -5.22 10.85 0.65
C ASP A 130 -5.05 11.96 1.67
N THR A 131 -4.31 11.71 2.76
CA THR A 131 -4.02 12.68 3.81
C THR A 131 -5.25 13.18 4.59
N GLY A 132 -6.39 12.50 4.48
CA GLY A 132 -7.62 12.83 5.21
C GLY A 132 -8.63 13.65 4.41
N HIS A 133 -8.35 13.95 3.15
CA HIS A 133 -9.24 14.72 2.27
C HIS A 133 -8.99 14.44 0.79
N ASN A 134 -9.85 14.99 -0.06
CA ASN A 134 -9.72 14.90 -1.50
C ASN A 134 -9.91 16.30 -2.10
N SER A 135 -8.80 16.96 -2.42
CA SER A 135 -8.79 18.32 -2.97
C SER A 135 -7.48 18.64 -3.69
N THR A 136 -7.51 19.62 -4.57
CA THR A 136 -6.31 20.18 -5.21
C THR A 136 -5.65 21.25 -4.34
N ASN A 137 -4.43 21.65 -4.70
CA ASN A 137 -3.65 22.72 -4.07
C ASN A 137 -4.34 24.10 -4.04
N SER A 138 -5.40 24.29 -4.83
CA SER A 138 -6.19 25.51 -4.86
C SER A 138 -7.28 25.56 -3.78
N SER A 139 -7.45 24.51 -2.97
CA SER A 139 -8.50 24.42 -1.97
C SER A 139 -7.99 23.95 -0.62
N ALA A 140 -8.11 24.83 0.39
CA ALA A 140 -7.79 24.54 1.78
C ALA A 140 -9.04 24.38 2.67
N THR A 141 -10.23 24.21 2.07
CA THR A 141 -11.50 24.15 2.82
C THR A 141 -11.58 22.93 3.75
N TRP A 142 -10.82 21.87 3.46
CA TRP A 142 -10.66 20.71 4.32
C TRP A 142 -10.03 21.06 5.69
N ALA A 143 -9.15 22.06 5.75
CA ALA A 143 -8.49 22.49 6.98
C ALA A 143 -9.45 23.23 7.92
N LEU A 144 -10.51 23.83 7.38
CA LEU A 144 -11.54 24.53 8.16
C LEU A 144 -12.48 23.57 8.91
N ARG A 145 -12.41 22.26 8.62
CA ARG A 145 -13.27 21.25 9.28
C ARG A 145 -12.85 20.95 10.72
N GLY A 146 -11.61 21.28 11.09
CA GLY A 146 -11.13 21.16 12.46
C GLY A 146 -9.66 20.75 12.57
N PRO A 147 -9.11 20.73 13.79
CA PRO A 147 -7.71 20.38 14.02
C PRO A 147 -7.37 18.95 13.60
N GLU A 148 -8.35 18.04 13.62
CA GLU A 148 -8.15 16.63 13.27
C GLU A 148 -7.80 16.43 11.78
N THR A 149 -8.42 17.19 10.86
CA THR A 149 -8.08 17.10 9.43
C THR A 149 -6.70 17.68 9.14
N VAL A 150 -6.30 18.73 9.89
CA VAL A 150 -4.95 19.28 9.83
C VAL A 150 -3.92 18.29 10.35
N ALA A 151 -4.21 17.58 11.44
CA ALA A 151 -3.32 16.54 11.98
C ALA A 151 -3.19 15.34 11.02
N ASP A 152 -4.29 14.92 10.39
CA ASP A 152 -4.28 13.89 9.34
C ASP A 152 -3.35 14.28 8.19
N TRP A 153 -3.49 15.51 7.67
CA TRP A 153 -2.64 16.00 6.59
C TRP A 153 -1.17 16.14 6.99
N ALA A 154 -0.91 16.67 8.18
CA ALA A 154 0.43 17.01 8.62
C ALA A 154 1.31 15.78 8.89
N TYR A 155 0.79 14.77 9.59
CA TYR A 155 1.60 13.61 9.99
C TYR A 155 0.82 12.31 10.17
N ARG A 156 -0.43 12.37 10.62
CA ARG A 156 -1.12 11.18 11.13
C ARG A 156 -1.53 10.22 10.04
N ALA A 157 -2.01 10.71 8.89
CA ALA A 157 -2.41 9.86 7.79
C ALA A 157 -1.21 9.14 7.17
N ILE A 158 -0.09 9.85 6.93
CA ILE A 158 1.11 9.22 6.34
C ILE A 158 1.75 8.22 7.31
N HIS A 159 1.79 8.54 8.61
CA HIS A 159 2.25 7.63 9.65
C HIS A 159 1.36 6.39 9.72
N GLY A 160 0.05 6.58 9.93
CA GLY A 160 -0.91 5.50 10.13
C GLY A 160 -1.04 4.60 8.90
N SER A 161 -1.09 5.18 7.70
CA SER A 161 -1.07 4.40 6.45
C SER A 161 0.22 3.61 6.29
N THR A 162 1.39 4.17 6.64
CA THR A 162 2.68 3.44 6.58
C THR A 162 2.70 2.25 7.54
N VAL A 163 2.24 2.44 8.79
CA VAL A 163 2.18 1.37 9.81
C VAL A 163 1.26 0.24 9.33
N LEU A 164 0.04 0.58 8.94
CA LEU A 164 -0.95 -0.40 8.51
C LEU A 164 -0.57 -1.08 7.20
N ALA A 165 0.01 -0.35 6.24
CA ALA A 165 0.54 -0.90 5.01
C ALA A 165 1.64 -1.93 5.28
N LYS A 166 2.58 -1.65 6.20
CA LYS A 166 3.62 -2.62 6.58
C LYS A 166 3.02 -3.89 7.18
N HIS A 167 1.98 -3.74 8.00
CA HIS A 167 1.25 -4.87 8.57
C HIS A 167 0.56 -5.70 7.49
N ILE A 168 -0.17 -5.05 6.57
CA ILE A 168 -0.82 -5.70 5.43
C ILE A 168 0.20 -6.42 4.57
N VAL A 169 1.29 -5.76 4.15
CA VAL A 169 2.32 -6.35 3.29
C VAL A 169 2.93 -7.59 3.95
N SER A 170 3.30 -7.49 5.23
CA SER A 170 3.92 -8.62 5.94
C SER A 170 2.96 -9.81 6.09
N GLY A 171 1.67 -9.54 6.38
CA GLY A 171 0.65 -10.57 6.44
C GLY A 171 0.27 -11.13 5.07
N TYR A 172 0.22 -10.29 4.04
CA TYR A 172 -0.15 -10.65 2.68
C TYR A 172 0.86 -11.62 2.09
N TYR A 173 2.16 -11.36 2.24
CA TYR A 173 3.24 -12.22 1.72
C TYR A 173 3.71 -13.29 2.70
N ALA A 174 3.16 -13.31 3.93
CA ALA A 174 3.65 -14.15 5.03
C ALA A 174 5.19 -14.05 5.23
N ALA A 175 5.75 -12.87 5.00
CA ALA A 175 7.19 -12.62 5.01
C ALA A 175 7.50 -11.19 5.44
N PRO A 176 8.63 -10.95 6.15
CA PRO A 176 8.98 -9.62 6.63
C PRO A 176 9.44 -8.70 5.50
N ILE A 177 9.14 -7.41 5.64
CA ILE A 177 9.72 -6.34 4.82
C ILE A 177 11.20 -6.20 5.19
N LYS A 178 12.11 -6.40 4.23
CA LYS A 178 13.56 -6.28 4.44
C LYS A 178 14.04 -4.84 4.38
N PHE A 179 13.46 -4.05 3.49
CA PHE A 179 13.84 -2.65 3.31
C PHE A 179 12.62 -1.77 3.16
N PHE A 180 12.69 -0.61 3.79
CA PHE A 180 11.68 0.42 3.71
C PHE A 180 12.25 1.69 3.09
N TYR A 181 11.47 2.30 2.22
CA TYR A 181 11.80 3.54 1.53
C TYR A 181 10.65 4.53 1.66
N TYR A 182 10.99 5.81 1.62
CA TYR A 182 10.03 6.87 1.54
C TYR A 182 10.35 7.73 0.33
N ASN A 183 9.35 8.01 -0.50
CA ASN A 183 9.46 8.89 -1.64
C ASN A 183 8.50 10.07 -1.45
N GLY A 184 9.06 11.27 -1.31
CA GLY A 184 8.28 12.49 -1.15
C GLY A 184 9.06 13.68 -1.67
N CYS A 185 8.33 14.67 -2.19
CA CYS A 185 8.86 15.94 -2.66
C CYS A 185 8.01 17.07 -2.05
N SER A 186 8.62 18.21 -1.69
CA SER A 186 7.94 19.34 -1.04
C SER A 186 7.20 18.95 0.25
N THR A 187 5.87 19.06 0.34
CA THR A 187 5.08 18.55 1.48
C THR A 187 5.36 17.08 1.77
N GLY A 188 5.62 16.27 0.74
CA GLY A 188 6.09 14.91 0.92
C GLY A 188 7.39 14.87 1.74
N GLY A 189 8.30 15.81 1.53
CA GLY A 189 9.49 15.99 2.38
C GLY A 189 9.14 16.32 3.83
N PHE A 190 8.18 17.21 4.08
CA PHE A 190 7.69 17.52 5.43
C PHE A 190 7.09 16.29 6.14
N GLN A 191 6.28 15.52 5.40
CA GLN A 191 5.61 14.29 5.84
C GLN A 191 6.59 13.16 6.21
N THR A 192 7.87 13.24 5.80
CA THR A 192 8.90 12.27 6.15
C THR A 192 9.00 12.10 7.67
N SER A 193 8.85 13.18 8.44
CA SER A 193 8.91 13.15 9.91
C SER A 193 7.87 12.21 10.52
N GLY A 194 6.63 12.23 10.03
CA GLY A 194 5.57 11.30 10.44
C GLY A 194 5.90 9.84 10.11
N VAL A 195 6.59 9.59 9.00
CA VAL A 195 7.03 8.26 8.59
C VAL A 195 8.17 7.72 9.44
N TRP A 196 9.16 8.56 9.78
CA TRP A 196 10.33 8.10 10.56
C TRP A 196 10.00 7.82 12.02
N SER A 197 8.93 8.37 12.57
CA SER A 197 8.38 7.95 13.87
C SER A 197 7.93 6.48 13.90
N VAL A 198 7.76 5.82 12.74
CA VAL A 198 7.43 4.37 12.63
C VAL A 198 8.67 3.49 12.83
N HIS A 199 9.86 4.01 12.58
CA HIS A 199 11.11 3.31 12.82
C HIS A 199 11.60 3.72 14.20
N GLY A 200 11.95 2.76 15.07
CA GLY A 200 12.50 2.99 16.40
C GLY A 200 13.85 3.72 16.45
N LEU A 201 14.14 4.64 15.52
CA LEU A 201 15.14 5.67 15.64
C LEU A 201 14.60 6.69 16.64
N GLY A 202 15.05 6.56 17.88
CA GLY A 202 14.47 7.18 19.08
C GLY A 202 14.60 8.68 19.21
N TRP A 203 14.15 9.45 18.22
CA TRP A 203 14.11 10.91 18.29
C TRP A 203 12.75 11.46 18.78
N PHE A 204 11.67 10.67 18.70
CA PHE A 204 10.33 11.07 19.14
C PHE A 204 9.64 10.00 19.99
N ARG A 205 10.28 9.54 21.07
CA ARG A 205 9.51 9.08 22.23
C ARG A 205 9.20 10.30 23.10
N PRO A 206 7.93 10.65 23.36
CA PRO A 206 7.61 11.38 24.58
C PRO A 206 8.16 10.55 25.74
N ARG A 207 9.06 11.13 26.54
CA ARG A 207 9.41 10.56 27.83
C ARG A 207 8.15 10.62 28.69
N THR A 208 7.51 9.48 28.90
CA THR A 208 6.68 9.21 30.07
C THR A 208 7.47 8.29 30.98
#